data_AF-A0A7H8T3C9-F1
#
_entry.id   AF-A0A7H8T3C9-F1
#
_cell.length_a   1.000
_cell.length_b   1.000
_cell.length_c   1.000
_cell.angle_alpha   90.00
_cell.angle_beta   90.00
_cell.angle_gamma   90.00
#
_symmetry.space_group_name_H-M   'P 1'
#
loop_
_entity.id
_entity.type
_entity.pdbx_description
1 polymer ?
#
loop_
_entity_poly.entity_id
_entity_poly.type
_entity_poly.pdbx_seq_one_letter_code
_entity_poly.pdbx_strand_id
1 'polypeptide(L)'
;MTRALGILTPDKGQAAEAVEVPVVPEPEIPQRPPAPPPESPRTEAAGYAAALECVRLVIAWYNRAIYLEERSPSPDRERLDSLISERRACVTDRKYLADAEASEVARMSLVYGRKLRRLLEECPAEWGASQLTDGINGPASSSMRSHSF
;
A
#
# COMPACT_ATOMS: atom_id res chain seq x y z
N MET A 1 -43.45 69.81 7.36
CA MET A 1 -42.59 70.63 8.24
C MET A 1 -41.15 70.25 7.92
N THR A 2 -40.48 70.93 6.99
CA THR A 2 -39.62 72.13 7.19
C THR A 2 -38.18 71.77 7.60
N ARG A 3 -37.26 71.99 6.64
CA ARG A 3 -35.82 72.36 6.79
C ARG A 3 -34.87 71.30 7.39
N ALA A 4 -33.56 71.26 7.10
CA ALA A 4 -32.66 72.21 6.47
C ALA A 4 -31.43 71.48 5.85
N LEU A 5 -30.93 72.07 4.77
CA LEU A 5 -29.57 71.93 4.25
C LEU A 5 -28.54 72.48 5.27
N GLY A 6 -27.39 71.81 5.35
CA GLY A 6 -26.17 72.34 5.96
C GLY A 6 -24.97 72.01 5.07
N ILE A 7 -24.51 73.02 4.32
CA ILE A 7 -23.32 73.06 3.46
C ILE A 7 -22.11 73.52 4.28
N LEU A 8 -20.90 72.98 4.04
CA LEU A 8 -19.60 73.68 4.01
C LEU A 8 -18.49 72.66 3.67
N THR A 9 -18.13 72.48 2.39
CA THR A 9 -16.93 72.99 1.66
C THR A 9 -15.57 72.33 2.00
N PRO A 10 -14.67 72.22 1.00
CA PRO A 10 -13.61 71.22 0.94
C PRO A 10 -12.26 71.77 1.41
N ASP A 11 -11.39 70.90 1.95
CA ASP A 11 -9.97 71.18 2.04
C ASP A 11 -9.21 70.32 1.02
N LYS A 12 -8.52 70.99 0.11
CA LYS A 12 -7.63 70.40 -0.89
C LYS A 12 -6.28 70.16 -0.24
N GLY A 13 -5.94 68.89 0.00
CA GLY A 13 -4.58 68.41 0.22
C GLY A 13 -4.18 67.48 -0.92
N GLN A 14 -3.08 67.81 -1.59
CA GLN A 14 -2.63 67.29 -2.87
C GLN A 14 -1.94 65.90 -2.77
N ALA A 15 -2.21 65.06 -3.77
CA ALA A 15 -1.39 64.01 -4.39
C ALA A 15 -0.29 63.27 -3.57
N ALA A 16 -0.40 61.94 -3.47
CA ALA A 16 0.51 61.00 -4.14
C ALA A 16 0.14 59.55 -3.80
N GLU A 17 -0.10 58.77 -4.86
CA GLU A 17 0.32 57.38 -5.05
C GLU A 17 1.05 56.70 -3.87
N ALA A 18 0.41 55.71 -3.25
CA ALA A 18 1.05 54.48 -2.80
C ALA A 18 -0.03 53.44 -2.45
N VAL A 19 0.09 52.28 -3.08
CA VAL A 19 -0.75 51.11 -2.91
C VAL A 19 -0.46 50.50 -1.53
N GLU A 20 -1.43 50.50 -0.62
CA GLU A 20 -1.46 49.55 0.49
C GLU A 20 -2.89 49.07 0.72
N VAL A 21 -3.09 47.77 0.49
CA VAL A 21 -4.35 47.05 0.69
C VAL A 21 -4.55 46.88 2.20
N PRO A 22 -5.61 47.43 2.82
CA PRO A 22 -5.84 47.22 4.24
C PRO A 22 -6.32 45.78 4.47
N VAL A 23 -5.62 45.07 5.35
CA VAL A 23 -5.99 43.72 5.79
C VAL A 23 -7.37 43.76 6.44
N VAL A 24 -8.32 43.06 5.85
CA VAL A 24 -9.63 42.78 6.46
C VAL A 24 -9.47 41.48 7.24
N PRO A 25 -9.76 41.40 8.56
CA PRO A 25 -9.76 40.11 9.24
C PRO A 25 -10.97 39.30 8.77
N GLU A 26 -10.70 38.20 8.06
CA GLU A 26 -11.69 37.25 7.55
C GLU A 26 -12.38 36.53 8.74
N PRO A 27 -13.72 36.36 8.73
CA PRO A 27 -14.43 35.71 9.83
C PRO A 27 -14.13 34.20 9.84
N GLU A 28 -13.83 33.65 11.02
CA GLU A 28 -13.59 32.22 11.23
C GLU A 28 -14.76 31.37 10.73
N ILE A 29 -14.54 30.64 9.62
CA ILE A 29 -15.44 29.59 9.15
C ILE A 29 -15.31 28.41 10.12
N PRO A 30 -16.40 27.92 10.75
CA PRO A 30 -16.35 26.70 11.54
C PRO A 30 -15.85 25.54 10.67
N GLN A 31 -14.62 25.08 10.96
CA GLN A 31 -13.92 24.04 10.21
C GLN A 31 -14.72 22.73 10.26
N ARG A 32 -15.49 22.45 9.19
CA ARG A 32 -15.95 21.08 8.92
C ARG A 32 -14.69 20.23 8.77
N PRO A 33 -14.55 19.09 9.49
CA PRO A 33 -13.38 18.24 9.32
C PRO A 33 -13.23 17.89 7.84
N PRO A 34 -12.00 17.98 7.28
CA PRO A 34 -11.77 17.66 5.88
C PRO A 34 -12.27 16.24 5.62
N ALA A 35 -13.05 16.08 4.55
CA ALA A 35 -13.32 14.76 4.00
C ALA A 35 -11.97 14.06 3.75
N PRO A 36 -11.85 12.74 4.01
CA PRO A 36 -10.61 12.03 3.76
C PRO A 36 -10.18 12.28 2.30
N PRO A 37 -8.89 12.52 2.03
CA PRO A 37 -8.39 12.73 0.68
C PRO A 37 -8.77 11.51 -0.18
N PRO A 38 -9.03 11.69 -1.50
CA PRO A 38 -9.18 10.56 -2.39
C PRO A 38 -7.94 9.67 -2.26
N GLU A 39 -8.17 8.39 -2.02
CA GLU A 39 -7.12 7.38 -1.88
C GLU A 39 -6.22 7.50 -3.10
N SER A 40 -4.97 7.93 -2.88
CA SER A 40 -4.08 8.26 -3.97
C SER A 40 -3.66 6.98 -4.70
N PRO A 41 -3.48 6.98 -6.03
CA PRO A 41 -3.09 5.78 -6.80
C PRO A 41 -1.77 5.15 -6.32
N ARG A 42 -0.93 5.92 -5.61
CA ARG A 42 0.28 5.42 -4.94
C ARG A 42 -0.02 4.43 -3.80
N THR A 43 -1.08 4.64 -3.03
CA THR A 43 -1.48 3.78 -1.91
C THR A 43 -2.07 2.47 -2.43
N GLU A 44 -2.88 2.55 -3.50
CA GLU A 44 -3.45 1.38 -4.17
C GLU A 44 -2.37 0.48 -4.77
N ALA A 45 -1.40 1.06 -5.48
CA ALA A 45 -0.27 0.32 -6.03
C ALA A 45 0.59 -0.35 -4.94
N ALA A 46 0.79 0.31 -3.79
CA ALA A 46 1.48 -0.28 -2.64
C ALA A 46 0.68 -1.44 -2.02
N GLY A 47 -0.65 -1.29 -1.92
CA GLY A 47 -1.55 -2.35 -1.45
C GLY A 47 -1.54 -3.58 -2.35
N TYR A 48 -1.57 -3.37 -3.67
CA TYR A 48 -1.47 -4.43 -4.67
C TYR A 48 -0.15 -5.19 -4.58
N ALA A 49 0.98 -4.47 -4.55
CA ALA A 49 2.29 -5.09 -4.40
C ALA A 49 2.40 -5.92 -3.12
N ALA A 50 1.90 -5.40 -1.99
CA ALA A 50 1.90 -6.12 -0.72
C ALA A 50 1.02 -7.38 -0.75
N ALA A 51 -0.19 -7.30 -1.32
CA ALA A 51 -1.07 -8.44 -1.48
C ALA A 51 -0.43 -9.52 -2.37
N LEU A 52 0.11 -9.11 -3.52
CA LEU A 52 0.76 -10.01 -4.46
C LEU A 52 1.94 -10.74 -3.81
N GLU A 53 2.78 -10.02 -3.08
CA GLU A 53 3.93 -10.61 -2.42
C GLU A 53 3.52 -11.61 -1.33
N CYS A 54 2.56 -11.26 -0.48
CA CYS A 54 2.05 -12.18 0.54
C CYS A 54 1.50 -13.48 -0.08
N VAL A 55 0.71 -13.37 -1.15
CA VAL A 55 0.18 -14.55 -1.86
C VAL A 55 1.31 -15.40 -2.45
N ARG A 56 2.34 -14.78 -3.04
CA ARG A 56 3.50 -15.49 -3.61
C ARG A 56 4.28 -16.26 -2.54
N LEU A 57 4.51 -15.64 -1.39
CA LEU A 57 5.21 -16.27 -0.27
C LEU A 57 4.41 -17.44 0.31
N VAL A 58 3.09 -17.31 0.44
CA VAL A 58 2.22 -18.42 0.87
C VAL A 58 2.25 -19.58 -0.13
N ILE A 59 2.20 -19.31 -1.44
CA ILE A 59 2.34 -20.35 -2.47
C ILE A 59 3.72 -21.04 -2.37
N ALA A 60 4.79 -20.28 -2.16
CA ALA A 60 6.14 -20.82 -1.98
C ALA A 60 6.23 -21.72 -0.74
N TRP A 61 5.59 -21.32 0.37
CA TRP A 61 5.47 -22.15 1.57
C TRP A 61 4.80 -23.49 1.26
N TYR A 62 3.65 -23.49 0.59
CA TYR A 62 2.95 -24.73 0.25
C TYR A 62 3.75 -25.62 -0.70
N ASN A 63 4.43 -25.05 -1.70
CA ASN A 63 5.33 -25.82 -2.58
C ASN A 63 6.37 -26.60 -1.75
N ARG A 64 6.98 -25.93 -0.77
CA ARG A 64 7.99 -26.55 0.09
C ARG A 64 7.37 -27.60 1.01
N ALA A 65 6.23 -27.31 1.62
CA ALA A 65 5.54 -28.26 2.49
C ALA A 65 5.16 -29.55 1.75
N ILE A 66 4.64 -29.43 0.52
CA ILE A 66 4.33 -30.56 -0.36
C ILE A 66 5.59 -31.38 -0.65
N TYR A 67 6.66 -30.70 -1.09
CA TYR A 67 7.93 -31.35 -1.39
C TYR A 67 8.52 -32.11 -0.20
N LEU A 68 8.43 -31.54 1.01
CA LEU A 68 8.93 -32.19 2.24
C LEU A 68 8.09 -33.42 2.59
N GLU A 69 6.76 -33.32 2.49
CA GLU A 69 5.86 -34.43 2.77
C GLU A 69 6.05 -35.58 1.76
N GLU A 70 6.18 -35.27 0.46
CA GLU A 70 6.45 -36.28 -0.57
C GLU A 70 7.78 -37.03 -0.36
N ARG A 71 8.75 -36.38 0.28
CA ARG A 71 10.07 -36.97 0.59
C ARG A 71 10.15 -37.59 1.97
N SER A 72 9.07 -37.53 2.76
CA SER A 72 8.99 -38.22 4.03
C SER A 72 9.14 -39.74 3.82
N PRO A 73 9.81 -40.47 4.74
CA PRO A 73 9.84 -41.94 4.70
C PRO A 73 8.44 -42.58 4.71
N SER A 74 7.45 -41.89 5.25
CA SER A 74 6.04 -42.31 5.27
C SER A 74 5.13 -41.13 4.94
N PRO A 75 4.91 -40.82 3.65
CA PRO A 75 4.10 -39.69 3.23
C PRO A 75 2.63 -39.86 3.65
N ASP A 76 2.10 -38.86 4.32
CA ASP A 76 0.68 -38.73 4.64
C ASP A 76 -0.07 -38.18 3.42
N ARG A 77 -0.90 -39.03 2.82
CA ARG A 77 -1.68 -38.70 1.61
C ARG A 77 -2.77 -37.68 1.87
N GLU A 78 -3.44 -37.75 3.02
CA GLU A 78 -4.51 -36.79 3.36
C GLU A 78 -3.92 -35.40 3.59
N ARG A 79 -2.75 -35.35 4.23
CA ARG A 79 -1.98 -34.11 4.38
C ARG A 79 -1.54 -33.56 3.03
N LEU A 80 -1.01 -34.38 2.13
CA LEU A 80 -0.61 -33.96 0.78
C LEU A 80 -1.78 -33.37 -0.01
N ASP A 81 -2.93 -34.05 -0.04
CA ASP A 81 -4.11 -33.58 -0.76
C ASP A 81 -4.60 -32.23 -0.21
N SER A 82 -4.57 -32.08 1.12
CA SER A 82 -4.89 -30.82 1.79
C SER A 82 -3.94 -29.69 1.37
N LEU A 83 -2.63 -29.95 1.40
CA LEU A 83 -1.61 -28.96 1.00
C LEU A 83 -1.74 -28.56 -0.48
N ILE A 84 -2.02 -29.54 -1.36
CA ILE A 84 -2.22 -29.29 -2.80
C ILE A 84 -3.48 -28.47 -3.04
N SER A 85 -4.58 -28.78 -2.34
CA SER A 85 -5.84 -28.04 -2.45
C SER A 85 -5.67 -26.57 -2.03
N GLU A 86 -5.06 -26.34 -0.86
CA GLU A 86 -4.77 -25.00 -0.35
C GLU A 86 -3.87 -24.20 -1.29
N ARG A 87 -2.84 -24.84 -1.85
CA ARG A 87 -1.97 -24.22 -2.84
C ARG A 87 -2.75 -23.80 -4.09
N ARG A 88 -3.65 -24.65 -4.59
CA ARG A 88 -4.48 -24.35 -5.79
C ARG A 88 -5.41 -23.17 -5.53
N ALA A 89 -5.99 -23.06 -4.34
CA ALA A 89 -6.76 -21.90 -3.93
C ALA A 89 -5.88 -20.62 -3.98
N CYS A 90 -4.68 -20.67 -3.40
CA CYS A 90 -3.76 -19.53 -3.41
C CYS A 90 -3.34 -19.10 -4.83
N VAL A 91 -3.13 -20.07 -5.74
CA VAL A 91 -2.83 -19.77 -7.15
C VAL A 91 -4.02 -19.10 -7.86
N THR A 92 -5.24 -19.50 -7.51
CA THR A 92 -6.48 -18.91 -8.07
C THR A 92 -6.64 -17.48 -7.58
N ASP A 93 -6.49 -17.25 -6.27
CA ASP A 93 -6.52 -15.93 -5.65
C ASP A 93 -5.46 -15.00 -6.26
N ARG A 94 -4.24 -15.50 -6.51
CA ARG A 94 -3.20 -14.71 -7.18
C ARG A 94 -3.62 -14.24 -8.57
N LYS A 95 -4.34 -15.07 -9.32
CA LYS A 95 -4.85 -14.70 -10.65
C LYS A 95 -5.96 -13.65 -10.52
N TYR A 96 -6.88 -13.85 -9.57
CA TYR A 96 -7.95 -12.92 -9.27
C TYR A 96 -7.44 -11.52 -8.93
N LEU A 97 -6.32 -11.43 -8.21
CA LEU A 97 -5.74 -10.16 -7.77
C LEU A 97 -5.49 -9.18 -8.93
N ALA A 98 -5.17 -9.68 -10.14
CA ALA A 98 -4.92 -8.83 -11.30
C ALA A 98 -6.14 -8.03 -11.76
N ASP A 99 -7.34 -8.56 -11.52
CA ASP A 99 -8.62 -7.97 -11.91
C ASP A 99 -9.40 -7.43 -10.69
N ALA A 100 -8.81 -7.48 -9.49
CA ALA A 100 -9.47 -7.12 -8.25
C ALA A 100 -9.47 -5.61 -7.99
N GLU A 101 -10.56 -5.11 -7.42
CA GLU A 101 -10.69 -3.70 -7.03
C GLU A 101 -9.83 -3.37 -5.81
N ALA A 102 -9.52 -2.09 -5.59
CA ALA A 102 -8.64 -1.64 -4.50
C ALA A 102 -9.07 -2.15 -3.11
N SER A 103 -10.38 -2.19 -2.84
CA SER A 103 -10.94 -2.71 -1.59
C SER A 103 -10.69 -4.21 -1.39
N GLU A 104 -10.71 -4.97 -2.47
CA GLU A 104 -10.48 -6.42 -2.48
C GLU A 104 -8.98 -6.70 -2.32
N VAL A 105 -8.14 -5.94 -3.01
CA VAL A 105 -6.68 -5.97 -2.84
C VAL A 105 -6.29 -5.70 -1.39
N ALA A 106 -6.87 -4.67 -0.75
CA ALA A 106 -6.62 -4.36 0.65
C ALA A 106 -7.08 -5.49 1.59
N ARG A 107 -8.22 -6.13 1.29
CA ARG A 107 -8.67 -7.31 2.04
C ARG A 107 -7.72 -8.48 1.86
N MET A 108 -7.28 -8.75 0.63
CA MET A 108 -6.37 -9.85 0.31
C MET A 108 -5.01 -9.67 0.98
N SER A 109 -4.45 -8.46 1.02
CA SER A 109 -3.20 -8.19 1.73
C SER A 109 -3.29 -8.56 3.22
N LEU A 110 -4.39 -8.20 3.88
CA LEU A 110 -4.63 -8.54 5.28
C LEU A 110 -4.82 -10.04 5.51
N VAL A 111 -5.59 -10.71 4.64
CA VAL A 111 -5.85 -12.15 4.74
C VAL A 111 -4.56 -12.94 4.54
N TYR A 112 -3.82 -12.65 3.47
CA TYR A 112 -2.59 -13.36 3.15
C TYR A 112 -1.43 -12.99 4.08
N GLY A 113 -1.37 -11.76 4.58
CA GLY A 113 -0.40 -11.37 5.60
C GLY A 113 -0.59 -12.16 6.90
N ARG A 114 -1.85 -12.35 7.35
CA ARG A 114 -2.15 -13.21 8.52
C ARG A 114 -1.85 -14.68 8.24
N LYS A 115 -2.24 -15.20 7.07
CA LYS A 115 -1.97 -16.58 6.67
C LYS A 115 -0.47 -16.86 6.63
N LEU A 116 0.31 -15.96 6.03
CA LEU A 116 1.76 -16.06 5.98
C LEU A 116 2.37 -16.09 7.38
N ARG A 117 1.97 -15.17 8.26
CA ARG A 117 2.45 -15.13 9.65
C ARG A 117 2.18 -16.46 10.37
N ARG A 118 0.96 -16.97 10.26
CA ARG A 118 0.59 -18.27 10.85
C ARG A 118 1.45 -19.41 10.31
N LEU A 119 1.62 -19.48 8.99
CA LEU A 119 2.43 -20.53 8.34
C LEU A 119 3.92 -20.45 8.72
N LEU A 120 4.42 -19.24 8.96
CA LEU A 120 5.77 -19.01 9.46
C LEU A 120 5.94 -19.47 10.92
N GLU A 121 4.94 -19.21 11.76
CA GLU A 121 4.90 -19.67 13.15
C GLU A 121 4.79 -21.20 13.25
N GLU A 122 4.07 -21.83 12.32
CA GLU A 122 3.92 -23.29 12.21
C GLU A 122 5.12 -23.97 11.53
N CYS A 123 6.10 -23.20 11.05
CA CYS A 123 7.19 -23.74 10.25
C CYS A 123 8.25 -24.44 11.11
N PRO A 124 8.77 -25.62 10.71
CA PRO A 124 10.03 -26.11 11.25
C PRO A 124 11.15 -25.10 10.97
N ALA A 125 12.10 -24.99 11.90
CA ALA A 125 13.16 -23.96 11.96
C ALA A 125 14.05 -23.80 10.70
N GLU A 126 13.86 -24.62 9.67
CA GLU A 126 14.59 -24.60 8.39
C GLU A 126 14.12 -23.52 7.39
N TRP A 127 13.04 -22.77 7.67
CA TRP A 127 12.56 -21.68 6.79
C TRP A 127 13.35 -20.36 6.92
N GLY A 128 14.30 -20.28 7.87
CA GLY A 128 14.66 -19.04 8.55
C GLY A 128 15.61 -18.03 7.91
N ALA A 129 16.12 -18.17 6.66
CA ALA A 129 17.07 -17.15 6.17
C ALA A 129 17.13 -16.90 4.66
N SER A 130 16.90 -17.90 3.80
CA SER A 130 17.28 -17.75 2.39
C SER A 130 16.24 -17.05 1.51
N GLN A 131 14.94 -17.12 1.81
CA GLN A 131 13.90 -16.58 0.90
C GLN A 131 13.44 -15.16 1.25
N LEU A 132 13.65 -14.71 2.50
CA LEU A 132 13.31 -13.34 2.91
C LEU A 132 14.31 -12.30 2.36
N THR A 133 15.54 -12.72 2.03
CA THR A 133 16.62 -11.85 1.55
C THR A 133 16.69 -11.73 0.03
N ASP A 134 16.25 -12.75 -0.71
CA ASP A 134 16.19 -12.75 -2.18
C ASP A 134 15.13 -11.76 -2.73
N GLY A 135 14.08 -11.46 -1.95
CA GLY A 135 13.05 -10.49 -2.33
C GLY A 135 13.43 -9.02 -2.12
N ILE A 136 14.43 -8.72 -1.26
CA ILE A 136 14.87 -7.34 -0.96
C ILE A 136 16.07 -6.93 -1.82
N ASN A 137 16.90 -7.89 -2.24
CA ASN A 137 17.97 -7.63 -3.19
C ASN A 137 17.54 -8.14 -4.57
N GLY A 138 16.92 -7.25 -5.36
CA GLY A 138 16.85 -7.45 -6.81
C GLY A 138 18.25 -7.77 -7.37
N PRO A 139 18.35 -8.46 -8.52
CA PRO A 139 19.61 -9.01 -8.98
C PRO A 139 20.63 -7.90 -9.18
N ALA A 140 21.52 -7.71 -8.21
CA ALA A 140 22.82 -7.14 -8.45
C ALA A 140 23.56 -8.20 -9.28
N SER A 141 23.36 -8.11 -10.60
CA SER A 141 24.01 -8.91 -11.62
C SER A 141 25.45 -9.16 -11.21
N SER A 142 25.72 -10.43 -10.92
CA SER A 142 27.02 -10.94 -10.56
C SER A 142 28.03 -10.47 -11.61
N SER A 143 28.95 -9.66 -11.11
CA SER A 143 30.10 -9.11 -11.79
C SER A 143 30.90 -10.15 -12.56
N MET A 144 31.30 -9.74 -13.77
CA MET A 144 32.45 -10.16 -14.57
C MET A 144 33.34 -11.26 -13.96
N ARG A 145 33.27 -12.46 -14.53
CA ARG A 145 34.42 -13.36 -14.58
C ARG A 145 34.87 -13.50 -16.03
N SER A 146 35.71 -12.55 -16.44
CA SER A 146 36.53 -12.67 -17.65
C SER A 146 37.35 -13.95 -17.54
N HIS A 147 37.08 -14.93 -18.42
CA HIS A 147 38.10 -15.91 -18.75
C HIS A 147 39.07 -15.22 -19.71
N SER A 148 40.26 -14.92 -19.20
CA SER A 148 41.41 -14.63 -20.05
C SER A 148 41.84 -15.91 -20.79
N PHE A 149 42.31 -15.69 -22.01
CA PHE A 149 42.86 -16.65 -22.98
C PHE A 149 43.87 -17.66 -22.40
#